data_AF-A0A7L1AML0-F1
#
_entry.id   AF-A0A7L1AML0-F1
#
_cell.length_a   1.000
_cell.length_b   1.000
_cell.length_c   1.000
_cell.angle_alpha   90.00
_cell.angle_beta   90.00
_cell.angle_gamma   90.00
#
_symmetry.space_group_name_H-M   'P 1'
#
loop_
_entity.id
_entity.type
_entity.pdbx_description
1 polymer ?
#
loop_
_entity_poly.entity_id
_entity_poly.type
_entity_poly.pdbx_seq_one_letter_code
_entity_poly.pdbx_strand_id
1 'polypeptide(L)'
;LQCRPFTCPFGHTCGLRDGTRACIERPGRCTLSPATRFVTFDGVTGGTLATGIYVVASVCDPRDPAWFRLLGDVGDIGDQPAVVALHLFTPHSFVTVRRDRKVWLNGVPSPLPAELPGPLTITETRTTLRISRAPGFLVELGAAGLTVEVPREARATLCGLCGDYDGAAGNDLRGPGGTGTGDPRALAEAWRAPDFTQ
;
A
#
# COMPACT_ATOMS: atom_id res chain seq x y z
N LEU A 1 22.47 -31.35 23.02
CA LEU A 1 21.92 -30.25 22.18
C LEU A 1 20.41 -30.21 22.39
N GLN A 2 19.86 -29.07 22.83
CA GLN A 2 18.41 -28.88 22.94
C GLN A 2 17.96 -27.94 21.83
N CYS A 3 17.05 -28.41 20.97
CA CYS A 3 16.36 -27.54 20.02
C CYS A 3 15.39 -26.64 20.77
N ARG A 4 15.41 -25.35 20.45
CA ARG A 4 14.42 -24.37 20.92
C ARG A 4 13.59 -23.90 19.73
N PRO A 5 12.31 -23.56 19.94
CA PRO A 5 11.51 -22.90 18.92
C PRO A 5 12.24 -21.65 18.42
N PHE A 6 12.29 -21.46 17.10
CA PHE A 6 12.90 -20.32 16.45
C PHE A 6 11.91 -19.72 15.46
N THR A 7 11.78 -18.40 15.52
CA THR A 7 10.98 -17.60 14.59
C THR A 7 11.90 -16.60 13.92
N CYS A 8 11.74 -16.40 12.62
CA CYS A 8 12.52 -15.40 11.91
C CYS A 8 12.27 -13.99 12.47
N PRO A 9 13.27 -13.10 12.40
CA PRO A 9 13.08 -11.71 12.76
C PRO A 9 12.01 -11.07 11.87
N PHE A 10 11.44 -9.97 12.33
CA PHE A 10 10.46 -9.20 11.57
C PHE A 10 10.96 -8.84 10.16
N GLY A 11 10.06 -8.84 9.19
CA GLY A 11 10.37 -8.66 7.78
C GLY A 11 11.11 -9.85 7.16
N HIS A 12 11.15 -11.01 7.82
CA HIS A 12 11.73 -12.23 7.26
C HIS A 12 10.78 -13.42 7.38
N THR A 13 10.90 -14.33 6.44
CA THR A 13 10.20 -15.62 6.45
C THR A 13 11.19 -16.77 6.39
N CYS A 14 10.84 -17.90 6.98
CA CYS A 14 11.64 -19.11 6.84
C CYS A 14 11.52 -19.63 5.41
N GLY A 15 12.65 -19.67 4.69
CA GLY A 15 12.74 -20.22 3.34
C GLY A 15 14.04 -20.99 3.14
N LEU A 16 14.27 -21.48 1.93
CA LEU A 16 15.53 -22.15 1.57
C LEU A 16 16.47 -21.14 0.91
N ARG A 17 17.70 -21.03 1.44
CA ARG A 17 18.82 -20.35 0.80
C ARG A 17 19.94 -21.37 0.66
N ASP A 18 20.32 -21.67 -0.59
CA ASP A 18 21.34 -22.67 -0.91
C ASP A 18 21.08 -24.05 -0.26
N GLY A 19 19.82 -24.49 -0.27
CA GLY A 19 19.39 -25.77 0.31
C GLY A 19 19.26 -25.80 1.83
N THR A 20 19.62 -24.71 2.53
CA THR A 20 19.53 -24.61 4.00
C THR A 20 18.37 -23.70 4.42
N ARG A 21 17.66 -24.05 5.50
CA ARG A 21 16.63 -23.19 6.08
C ARG A 21 17.28 -21.92 6.63
N ALA A 22 16.86 -20.77 6.09
CA ALA A 22 17.34 -19.46 6.49
C ALA A 22 16.17 -18.47 6.58
N CYS A 23 16.37 -17.39 7.33
CA CYS A 23 15.47 -16.27 7.30
C CYS A 23 15.75 -15.44 6.04
N ILE A 24 14.76 -15.37 5.17
CA ILE A 24 14.82 -14.62 3.92
C ILE A 24 13.98 -13.38 4.11
N GLU A 25 14.58 -12.23 3.81
CA GLU A 25 13.90 -10.94 3.84
C GLU A 25 12.68 -10.97 2.90
N ARG A 26 11.57 -10.42 3.38
CA ARG A 26 10.37 -10.19 2.58
C ARG A 26 9.92 -8.74 2.76
N PRO A 27 9.47 -8.09 1.67
CA PRO A 27 8.83 -6.79 1.79
C PRO A 27 7.57 -6.92 2.66
N GLY A 28 7.25 -5.83 3.36
CA GLY A 28 5.94 -5.67 3.97
C GLY A 28 4.91 -5.59 2.86
N ARG A 29 3.83 -6.37 2.95
CA ARG A 29 2.82 -6.45 1.89
C ARG A 29 1.43 -6.14 2.41
N CYS A 30 0.83 -5.08 1.89
CA CYS A 30 -0.56 -4.71 2.10
C CYS A 30 -1.36 -4.97 0.81
N THR A 31 -2.62 -5.39 0.94
CA THR A 31 -3.48 -5.66 -0.22
C THR A 31 -4.88 -5.12 -0.03
N LEU A 32 -5.51 -4.65 -1.10
CA LEU A 32 -6.97 -4.53 -1.19
C LEU A 32 -7.43 -5.53 -2.25
N SER A 33 -8.30 -6.46 -1.85
CA SER A 33 -8.85 -7.48 -2.75
C SER A 33 -9.77 -6.85 -3.83
N PRO A 34 -10.21 -7.63 -4.83
CA PRO A 34 -11.16 -7.13 -5.83
C PRO A 34 -12.45 -6.57 -5.21
N ALA A 35 -12.92 -7.17 -4.10
CA ALA A 35 -14.07 -6.72 -3.32
C ALA A 35 -13.67 -5.76 -2.17
N THR A 36 -12.57 -5.02 -2.36
CA THR A 36 -12.07 -3.93 -1.50
C THR A 36 -11.86 -4.28 -0.03
N ARG A 37 -11.67 -5.57 0.28
CA ARG A 37 -11.24 -5.98 1.62
C ARG A 37 -9.74 -5.75 1.76
N PHE A 38 -9.34 -4.96 2.75
CA PHE A 38 -7.92 -4.70 2.97
C PHE A 38 -7.27 -5.74 3.89
N VAL A 39 -5.97 -5.95 3.71
CA VAL A 39 -5.09 -6.68 4.63
C VAL A 39 -3.88 -5.80 4.87
N THR A 40 -3.60 -5.48 6.14
CA THR A 40 -2.51 -4.61 6.57
C THR A 40 -1.14 -5.27 6.38
N PHE A 41 -0.07 -4.49 6.54
CA PHE A 41 1.28 -5.00 6.44
C PHE A 41 1.61 -6.08 7.47
N ASP A 42 1.00 -6.04 8.66
CA ASP A 42 1.18 -7.05 9.71
C ASP A 42 0.10 -8.15 9.70
N GLY A 43 -0.73 -8.16 8.65
CA GLY A 43 -1.65 -9.26 8.33
C GLY A 43 -3.04 -9.16 8.95
N VAL A 44 -3.42 -8.00 9.50
CA VAL A 44 -4.79 -7.78 9.98
C VAL A 44 -5.73 -7.67 8.79
N THR A 45 -6.76 -8.51 8.79
CA THR A 45 -7.81 -8.47 7.78
C THR A 45 -8.86 -7.43 8.18
N GLY A 46 -9.04 -6.46 7.30
CA GLY A 46 -9.95 -5.34 7.45
C GLY A 46 -11.38 -5.58 6.97
N GLY A 47 -12.19 -4.51 7.05
CA GLY A 47 -13.51 -4.44 6.43
C GLY A 47 -13.43 -4.26 4.91
N THR A 48 -14.58 -4.41 4.25
CA THR A 48 -14.77 -4.00 2.85
C THR A 48 -14.96 -2.49 2.80
N LEU A 49 -14.19 -1.79 1.96
CA LEU A 49 -14.33 -0.35 1.78
C LEU A 49 -15.57 -0.02 0.96
N ALA A 50 -16.35 0.96 1.40
CA ALA A 50 -17.41 1.57 0.61
C ALA A 50 -16.82 2.48 -0.48
N THR A 51 -17.65 2.99 -1.38
CA THR A 51 -17.21 3.97 -2.38
C THR A 51 -16.61 5.22 -1.73
N GLY A 52 -15.59 5.79 -2.37
CA GLY A 52 -14.86 6.96 -1.92
C GLY A 52 -13.34 6.79 -1.98
N ILE A 53 -12.63 7.81 -1.53
CA ILE A 53 -11.17 7.90 -1.62
C ILE A 53 -10.57 7.73 -0.23
N TYR A 54 -9.56 6.86 -0.13
CA TYR A 54 -8.96 6.48 1.14
C TYR A 54 -7.44 6.62 1.11
N VAL A 55 -6.84 6.99 2.23
CA VAL A 55 -5.40 6.90 2.44
C VAL A 55 -5.03 5.43 2.66
N VAL A 56 -4.48 4.80 1.62
CA VAL A 56 -4.09 3.39 1.67
C VAL A 56 -2.82 3.24 2.51
N ALA A 57 -1.78 3.97 2.14
CA ALA A 57 -0.50 3.99 2.86
C ALA A 57 0.19 5.34 2.65
N SER A 58 0.85 5.82 3.69
CA SER A 58 1.63 7.06 3.67
C SER A 58 2.79 6.93 4.64
N VAL A 59 3.92 7.59 4.35
CA VAL A 59 4.85 7.94 5.43
C VAL A 59 4.20 9.01 6.28
N CYS A 60 4.22 8.86 7.61
CA CYS A 60 3.45 9.72 8.51
C CYS A 60 4.04 11.11 8.66
N ASP A 61 5.37 11.26 8.64
CA ASP A 61 6.00 12.57 8.64
C ASP A 61 6.06 13.12 7.20
N PRO A 62 5.28 14.16 6.84
CA PRO A 62 5.32 14.76 5.51
C PRO A 62 6.64 15.45 5.18
N ARG A 63 7.53 15.64 6.17
CA ARG A 63 8.86 16.23 5.97
C ARG A 63 9.94 15.19 5.66
N ASP A 64 9.61 13.91 5.75
CA ASP A 64 10.54 12.84 5.40
C ASP A 64 10.94 12.95 3.90
N PRO A 65 12.23 12.92 3.53
CA PRO A 65 12.65 12.95 2.13
C PRO A 65 12.09 11.79 1.29
N ALA A 66 11.84 10.64 1.93
CA ALA A 66 11.21 9.48 1.34
C ALA A 66 9.67 9.51 1.46
N TRP A 67 9.08 10.64 1.84
CA TRP A 67 7.64 10.77 1.99
C TRP A 67 6.90 10.33 0.71
N PHE A 68 5.75 9.70 0.93
CA PHE A 68 4.74 9.48 -0.07
C PHE A 68 3.38 9.40 0.61
N ARG A 69 2.32 9.72 -0.13
CA ARG A 69 0.93 9.47 0.26
C ARG A 69 0.21 8.81 -0.91
N LEU A 70 -0.22 7.57 -0.72
CA LEU A 70 -0.97 6.80 -1.70
C LEU A 70 -2.45 6.79 -1.33
N LEU A 71 -3.26 7.34 -2.22
CA LEU A 71 -4.71 7.27 -2.15
C LEU A 71 -5.24 6.18 -3.08
N GLY A 72 -6.23 5.44 -2.61
CA GLY A 72 -7.03 4.52 -3.42
C GLY A 72 -8.44 5.07 -3.60
N ASP A 73 -8.85 5.25 -4.85
CA ASP A 73 -10.21 5.61 -5.22
C ASP A 73 -11.01 4.32 -5.42
N VAL A 74 -12.01 4.11 -4.56
CA VAL A 74 -12.95 2.99 -4.62
C VAL A 74 -14.23 3.47 -5.28
N GLY A 75 -14.52 2.88 -6.44
CA GLY A 75 -15.74 3.14 -7.20
C GLY A 75 -16.40 1.84 -7.65
N ASP A 76 -17.57 1.97 -8.27
CA ASP A 76 -18.32 0.81 -8.74
C ASP A 76 -17.86 0.36 -10.12
N ILE A 77 -17.59 -0.94 -10.26
CA ILE A 77 -17.38 -1.61 -11.54
C ILE A 77 -18.51 -2.62 -11.71
N GLY A 78 -19.57 -2.22 -12.41
CA GLY A 78 -20.84 -2.95 -12.37
C GLY A 78 -21.45 -2.87 -10.98
N ASP A 79 -21.84 -4.00 -10.41
CA ASP A 79 -22.45 -4.08 -9.06
C ASP A 79 -21.44 -4.38 -7.94
N GLN A 80 -20.13 -4.23 -8.20
CA GLN A 80 -19.08 -4.55 -7.24
C GLN A 80 -18.15 -3.34 -7.02
N PRO A 81 -17.89 -2.96 -5.76
CA PRO A 81 -16.90 -1.93 -5.47
C PRO A 81 -15.51 -2.47 -5.79
N ALA A 82 -14.66 -1.61 -6.35
CA ALA A 82 -13.29 -1.93 -6.70
C ALA A 82 -12.40 -0.70 -6.67
N VAL A 83 -11.10 -0.89 -6.52
CA VAL A 83 -10.13 0.21 -6.73
C VAL A 83 -10.12 0.57 -8.21
N VAL A 84 -10.59 1.78 -8.54
CA VAL A 84 -10.73 2.30 -9.91
C VAL A 84 -9.59 3.26 -10.28
N ALA A 85 -8.99 3.92 -9.30
CA ALA A 85 -7.83 4.79 -9.49
C ALA A 85 -6.90 4.79 -8.27
N LEU A 86 -5.67 5.19 -8.51
CA LEU A 86 -4.71 5.53 -7.47
C LEU A 86 -4.20 6.95 -7.69
N HIS A 87 -4.02 7.67 -6.60
CA HIS A 87 -3.39 8.99 -6.59
C HIS A 87 -2.17 8.92 -5.67
N LEU A 88 -0.99 9.13 -6.22
CA LEU A 88 0.27 9.10 -5.49
C LEU A 88 0.84 10.51 -5.42
N PHE A 89 1.10 10.95 -4.19
CA PHE A 89 1.83 12.17 -3.90
C PHE A 89 3.22 11.82 -3.39
N THR A 90 4.21 12.58 -3.86
CA THR A 90 5.60 12.56 -3.40
C THR A 90 6.11 14.00 -3.31
N PRO A 91 7.29 14.27 -2.74
CA PRO A 91 7.84 15.62 -2.66
C PRO A 91 8.04 16.31 -4.02
N HIS A 92 8.14 15.54 -5.11
CA HIS A 92 8.50 16.07 -6.43
C HIS A 92 7.47 15.78 -7.52
N SER A 93 6.45 14.99 -7.24
CA SER A 93 5.54 14.48 -8.28
C SER A 93 4.18 14.10 -7.72
N PHE A 94 3.17 14.32 -8.56
CA PHE A 94 1.81 13.84 -8.40
C PHE A 94 1.45 12.92 -9.56
N VAL A 95 0.99 11.72 -9.26
CA VAL A 95 0.66 10.69 -10.26
C VAL A 95 -0.77 10.22 -10.04
N THR A 96 -1.57 10.22 -11.10
CA THR A 96 -2.85 9.52 -11.12
C THR A 96 -2.79 8.38 -12.12
N VAL A 97 -3.14 7.18 -11.68
CA VAL A 97 -3.33 6.03 -12.58
C VAL A 97 -4.74 5.49 -12.42
N ARG A 98 -5.42 5.22 -13.53
CA ARG A 98 -6.75 4.59 -13.53
C ARG A 98 -6.66 3.16 -13.99
N ARG A 99 -7.57 2.31 -13.51
CA ARG A 99 -7.65 0.88 -13.88
C ARG A 99 -7.85 0.65 -15.38
N ASP A 100 -8.39 1.64 -16.10
CA ASP A 100 -8.49 1.66 -17.57
C ASP A 100 -7.20 2.09 -18.28
N ARG A 101 -6.05 2.08 -17.58
CA ARG A 101 -4.69 2.36 -18.08
C ARG A 101 -4.44 3.82 -18.48
N LYS A 102 -5.34 4.73 -18.12
CA LYS A 102 -5.08 6.17 -18.27
C LYS A 102 -4.19 6.66 -17.14
N VAL A 103 -3.15 7.42 -17.49
CA VAL A 103 -2.16 7.93 -16.56
C VAL A 103 -2.00 9.44 -16.74
N TRP A 104 -1.94 10.16 -15.62
CA TRP A 104 -1.63 11.58 -15.56
C TRP A 104 -0.44 11.81 -14.64
N LEU A 105 0.52 12.58 -15.16
CA LEU A 105 1.74 12.97 -14.46
C LEU A 105 1.69 14.48 -14.26
N ASN A 106 1.62 14.91 -13.01
CA ASN A 106 1.44 16.33 -12.64
C ASN A 106 0.27 17.00 -13.40
N GLY A 107 -0.84 16.26 -13.57
CA GLY A 107 -2.04 16.72 -14.28
C GLY A 107 -2.01 16.54 -15.80
N VAL A 108 -0.89 16.10 -16.39
CA VAL A 108 -0.75 15.93 -17.84
C VAL A 108 -0.97 14.47 -18.25
N PRO A 109 -1.92 14.14 -19.16
CA PRO A 109 -2.06 12.81 -19.71
C PRO A 109 -0.74 12.34 -20.33
N SER A 110 -0.25 11.16 -19.94
CA SER A 110 1.08 10.70 -20.34
C SER A 110 1.06 9.23 -20.77
N PRO A 111 1.86 8.84 -21.78
CA PRO A 111 2.01 7.45 -22.18
C PRO A 111 2.87 6.67 -21.17
N LEU A 112 2.80 5.34 -21.26
CA LEU A 112 3.66 4.42 -20.50
C LEU A 112 4.67 3.72 -21.44
N PRO A 113 5.86 3.34 -20.94
CA PRO A 113 6.38 3.59 -19.59
C PRO A 113 6.74 5.06 -19.37
N ALA A 114 6.76 5.48 -18.10
CA ALA A 114 7.14 6.84 -17.72
C ALA A 114 8.09 6.85 -16.52
N GLU A 115 8.95 7.86 -16.48
CA GLU A 115 9.88 8.14 -15.39
C GLU A 115 9.68 9.58 -14.90
N LEU A 116 9.76 9.77 -13.57
CA LEU A 116 9.58 11.06 -12.92
C LEU A 116 10.69 11.31 -11.88
N PRO A 117 10.92 12.58 -11.48
CA PRO A 117 11.78 12.92 -10.36
C PRO A 117 11.44 12.15 -9.07
N GLY A 118 12.44 11.88 -8.24
CA GLY A 118 12.25 11.06 -7.03
C GLY A 118 12.29 9.55 -7.33
N PRO A 119 13.29 9.12 -8.11
CA PRO A 119 13.30 7.95 -9.02
C PRO A 119 12.00 7.13 -9.06
N LEU A 120 10.96 7.70 -9.65
CA LEU A 120 9.65 7.06 -9.77
C LEU A 120 9.47 6.53 -11.19
N THR A 121 9.12 5.26 -11.31
CA THR A 121 8.87 4.59 -12.60
C THR A 121 7.44 4.06 -12.63
N ILE A 122 6.76 4.26 -13.76
CA ILE A 122 5.42 3.74 -14.01
C ILE A 122 5.47 2.87 -15.24
N THR A 123 5.04 1.63 -15.09
CA THR A 123 5.06 0.61 -16.14
C THR A 123 3.72 -0.12 -16.19
N GLU A 124 3.51 -0.81 -17.30
CA GLU A 124 2.33 -1.64 -17.49
C GLU A 124 2.75 -3.03 -17.96
N THR A 125 2.09 -4.05 -17.40
CA THR A 125 2.07 -5.41 -17.94
C THR A 125 0.72 -5.69 -18.60
N ARG A 126 0.55 -6.87 -19.20
CA ARG A 126 -0.76 -7.24 -19.78
C ARG A 126 -1.93 -7.13 -18.79
N THR A 127 -1.67 -7.30 -17.50
CA THR A 127 -2.70 -7.45 -16.46
C THR A 127 -2.64 -6.41 -15.34
N THR A 128 -1.52 -5.68 -15.20
CA THR A 128 -1.29 -4.78 -14.06
C THR A 128 -0.62 -3.48 -14.48
N LEU A 129 -1.02 -2.40 -13.83
CA LEU A 129 -0.25 -1.16 -13.75
C LEU A 129 0.68 -1.23 -12.55
N ARG A 130 1.91 -0.75 -12.72
CA ARG A 130 2.95 -0.82 -11.70
C ARG A 130 3.56 0.56 -11.51
N ILE A 131 3.58 1.04 -10.26
CA ILE A 131 4.28 2.25 -9.83
C ILE A 131 5.39 1.81 -8.87
N SER A 132 6.64 2.18 -9.12
CA SER A 132 7.77 1.77 -8.29
C SER A 132 8.73 2.91 -8.01
N ARG A 133 9.26 2.93 -6.79
CA ARG A 133 10.39 3.77 -6.34
C ARG A 133 11.35 2.90 -5.55
N ALA A 134 12.62 2.85 -5.96
CA ALA A 134 13.65 2.03 -5.31
C ALA A 134 14.79 2.89 -4.75
N PRO A 135 15.13 2.78 -3.45
CA PRO A 135 14.36 2.11 -2.40
C PRO A 135 13.04 2.86 -2.12
N GLY A 136 12.01 2.18 -1.61
CA GLY A 136 10.77 2.86 -1.25
C GLY A 136 9.52 2.01 -1.29
N PHE A 137 8.92 1.83 -2.46
CA PHE A 137 7.69 1.07 -2.59
C PHE A 137 7.51 0.48 -3.98
N LEU A 138 6.65 -0.52 -4.04
CA LEU A 138 6.07 -1.06 -5.24
C LEU A 138 4.56 -1.10 -5.07
N VAL A 139 3.83 -0.47 -5.99
CA VAL A 139 2.38 -0.50 -6.05
C VAL A 139 1.94 -1.17 -7.33
N GLU A 140 1.07 -2.16 -7.23
CA GLU A 140 0.50 -2.89 -8.37
C GLU A 140 -1.03 -2.84 -8.32
N LEU A 141 -1.65 -2.40 -9.42
CA LEU A 141 -3.09 -2.34 -9.60
C LEU A 141 -3.52 -3.19 -10.79
N GLY A 142 -4.48 -4.09 -10.59
CA GLY A 142 -5.03 -4.89 -11.69
C GLY A 142 -6.36 -5.55 -11.33
N ALA A 143 -6.71 -6.61 -12.07
CA ALA A 143 -7.96 -7.35 -11.86
C ALA A 143 -8.05 -7.95 -10.43
N ALA A 144 -6.91 -8.36 -9.88
CA ALA A 144 -6.77 -8.94 -8.55
C ALA A 144 -6.83 -7.90 -7.41
N GLY A 145 -7.01 -6.61 -7.71
CA GLY A 145 -7.05 -5.53 -6.73
C GLY A 145 -5.74 -4.74 -6.67
N LEU A 146 -5.45 -4.20 -5.49
CA LEU A 146 -4.27 -3.39 -5.19
C LEU A 146 -3.29 -4.18 -4.32
N THR A 147 -2.00 -4.13 -4.64
CA THR A 147 -0.91 -4.56 -3.76
C THR A 147 0.03 -3.39 -3.53
N VAL A 148 0.43 -3.20 -2.28
CA VAL A 148 1.49 -2.26 -1.87
C VAL A 148 2.57 -3.06 -1.16
N GLU A 149 3.79 -2.95 -1.66
CA GLU A 149 4.98 -3.53 -1.05
C GLU A 149 5.94 -2.44 -0.61
N VAL A 150 6.48 -2.56 0.60
CA VAL A 150 7.43 -1.64 1.21
C VAL A 150 8.63 -2.41 1.76
N PRO A 151 9.83 -1.82 1.77
CA PRO A 151 11.00 -2.49 2.30
C PRO A 151 10.98 -2.42 3.84
N ARG A 152 11.86 -3.19 4.49
CA ARG A 152 11.91 -3.29 5.95
C ARG A 152 12.16 -1.94 6.64
N GLU A 153 12.83 -1.02 5.97
CA GLU A 153 13.16 0.32 6.48
C GLU A 153 11.92 1.20 6.69
N ALA A 154 10.78 0.86 6.08
CA ALA A 154 9.52 1.55 6.30
C ALA A 154 8.81 1.15 7.61
N ARG A 155 9.39 0.22 8.38
CA ARG A 155 8.85 -0.23 9.67
C ARG A 155 8.58 0.94 10.60
N ALA A 156 7.37 1.02 11.15
CA ALA A 156 6.93 2.01 12.13
C ALA A 156 7.04 3.47 11.66
N THR A 157 7.14 3.71 10.34
CA THR A 157 7.10 5.06 9.74
C THR A 157 5.83 5.31 8.94
N LEU A 158 5.02 4.27 8.73
CA LEU A 158 3.84 4.29 7.88
C LEU A 158 2.55 4.52 8.68
N CYS A 159 1.53 4.99 7.98
CA CYS A 159 0.15 5.06 8.44
C CYS A 159 -0.81 5.02 7.26
N GLY A 160 -2.09 4.80 7.55
CA GLY A 160 -3.14 4.57 6.57
C GLY A 160 -3.87 3.26 6.85
N LEU A 161 -4.74 2.86 5.93
CA LEU A 161 -5.45 1.57 6.01
C LEU A 161 -4.52 0.36 6.15
N CYS A 162 -3.29 0.46 5.62
CA CYS A 162 -2.32 -0.62 5.65
C CYS A 162 -1.59 -0.79 7.00
N GLY A 163 -1.87 0.02 8.02
CA GLY A 163 -1.20 -0.05 9.32
C GLY A 163 0.18 0.63 9.33
N ASP A 164 0.93 0.43 10.42
CA ASP A 164 2.24 1.07 10.64
C ASP A 164 3.44 0.14 10.37
N TYR A 165 3.18 -1.13 10.05
CA TYR A 165 4.17 -2.15 9.69
C TYR A 165 5.23 -2.34 10.80
N ASP A 166 4.83 -2.32 12.07
CA ASP A 166 5.75 -2.48 13.20
C ASP A 166 5.91 -3.95 13.68
N GLY A 167 5.07 -4.85 13.18
CA GLY A 167 5.00 -6.26 13.52
C GLY A 167 3.99 -6.61 14.60
N ALA A 168 3.19 -5.65 15.05
CA ALA A 168 2.22 -5.80 16.13
C ALA A 168 0.79 -5.63 15.60
N ALA A 169 0.28 -6.64 14.90
CA ALA A 169 -1.08 -6.71 14.36
C ALA A 169 -2.21 -6.23 15.31
N GLY A 170 -2.05 -6.37 16.64
CA GLY A 170 -3.02 -5.84 17.61
C GLY A 170 -3.20 -4.32 17.59
N ASN A 171 -2.34 -3.59 16.88
CA ASN A 171 -2.29 -2.15 16.87
C ASN A 171 -2.62 -1.51 15.49
N ASP A 172 -2.82 -2.33 14.46
CA ASP A 172 -3.02 -1.88 13.08
C ASP A 172 -4.37 -1.17 12.86
N LEU A 173 -5.36 -1.39 13.73
CA LEU A 173 -6.68 -0.77 13.63
C LEU A 173 -6.72 0.62 14.30
N ARG A 174 -5.75 1.46 13.98
CA ARG A 174 -5.63 2.85 14.47
C ARG A 174 -6.00 3.85 13.38
N GLY A 175 -6.95 4.73 13.68
CA GLY A 175 -7.28 5.86 12.83
C GLY A 175 -6.20 6.95 12.83
N PRO A 176 -6.40 8.04 12.07
CA PRO A 176 -5.53 9.20 12.12
C PRO A 176 -5.34 9.71 13.56
N GLY A 177 -4.10 10.00 13.94
CA GLY A 177 -3.76 10.42 15.30
C GLY A 177 -3.61 9.27 16.32
N GLY A 178 -3.66 8.01 15.88
CA GLY A 178 -3.35 6.84 16.71
C GLY A 178 -4.51 6.32 17.56
N THR A 179 -5.73 6.80 17.31
CA THR A 179 -6.93 6.34 18.03
C THR A 179 -7.30 4.93 17.60
N GLY A 180 -7.24 3.97 18.53
CA GLY A 180 -7.66 2.60 18.28
C GLY A 180 -9.16 2.52 18.07
N THR A 181 -9.60 1.94 16.95
CA THR A 181 -11.03 1.87 16.60
C THR A 181 -11.65 0.52 16.96
N GLY A 182 -10.87 -0.56 17.06
CA GLY A 182 -11.33 -1.94 17.36
C GLY A 182 -12.26 -2.55 16.31
N ASP A 183 -12.93 -1.71 15.53
CA ASP A 183 -13.82 -2.04 14.43
C ASP A 183 -13.14 -1.69 13.08
N PRO A 184 -12.87 -2.71 12.23
CA PRO A 184 -12.32 -2.50 10.90
C PRO A 184 -13.13 -1.58 9.98
N ARG A 185 -14.44 -1.44 10.18
CA ARG A 185 -15.27 -0.49 9.42
C ARG A 185 -15.06 0.94 9.89
N ALA A 186 -15.04 1.17 11.19
CA ALA A 186 -14.69 2.47 11.76
C ALA A 186 -13.29 2.91 11.32
N LEU A 187 -12.32 1.99 11.24
CA LEU A 187 -11.00 2.27 10.68
C LEU A 187 -11.07 2.74 9.22
N ALA A 188 -11.83 2.01 8.38
CA ALA A 188 -11.99 2.35 6.97
C ALA A 188 -12.52 3.77 6.80
N GLU A 189 -13.56 4.12 7.55
CA GLU A 189 -14.16 5.45 7.55
C GLU A 189 -13.19 6.54 8.05
N ALA A 190 -12.42 6.25 9.09
CA ALA A 190 -11.44 7.18 9.65
C ALA A 190 -10.31 7.54 8.68
N TRP A 191 -9.99 6.66 7.72
CA TRP A 191 -8.95 6.86 6.71
C TRP A 191 -9.47 7.35 5.36
N ARG A 192 -10.72 7.81 5.28
CA ARG A 192 -11.17 8.58 4.11
C ARG A 192 -10.30 9.84 3.92
N ALA A 193 -10.12 10.25 2.68
CA ALA A 193 -9.35 11.43 2.30
C ALA A 193 -10.28 12.56 1.80
N PRO A 194 -11.02 13.25 2.69
CA PRO A 194 -11.96 14.30 2.30
C PRO A 194 -11.26 15.56 1.75
N ASP A 195 -9.97 15.70 2.02
CA ASP A 195 -9.11 16.78 1.53
C ASP A 195 -8.73 16.60 0.05
N PHE A 196 -9.02 15.44 -0.54
CA PHE A 196 -8.81 15.16 -1.96
C PHE A 196 -10.16 15.06 -2.68
N THR A 197 -10.58 16.15 -3.30
CA THR A 197 -11.73 16.20 -4.20
C THR A 197 -11.23 16.20 -5.65
N GLN A 198 -11.73 15.25 -6.46
CA GLN A 198 -11.46 15.19 -7.90
C GLN A 198 -12.13 16.34 -8.67
#